data_AF-A0A2U2J286-F1
#
_entry.id   AF-A0A2U2J286-F1
#
_cell.length_a   1.000
_cell.length_b   1.000
_cell.length_c   1.000
_cell.angle_alpha   90.00
_cell.angle_beta   90.00
_cell.angle_gamma   90.00
#
_symmetry.space_group_name_H-M   'P 1'
#
loop_
_entity.id
_entity.type
_entity.pdbx_description
1 polymer ?
#
loop_
_entity_poly.entity_id
_entity_poly.type
_entity_poly.pdbx_seq_one_letter_code
_entity_poly.pdbx_strand_id
1 'polypeptide(L)'
;MAAMSLPRPASPRVLWADLRAFAKERSKVQWIAAVLAIVMPGVILVGFYYDAQTNIAPGEQLIYVESWSANRTDAEIIEAQKERQAQEDAIAAERQRQFKELERQLGI
;
A
#
# COMPACT_ATOMS: atom_id res chain seq x y z
N MET A 1 17.80 16.11 36.66
CA MET A 1 17.05 15.48 35.56
C MET A 1 17.97 14.49 34.87
N ALA A 2 17.67 13.20 34.91
CA ALA A 2 18.46 12.20 34.20
C ALA A 2 18.20 12.33 32.69
N ALA A 3 19.26 12.48 31.89
CA ALA A 3 19.16 12.49 30.45
C ALA A 3 18.69 11.10 29.97
N MET A 4 17.55 11.05 29.28
CA MET A 4 17.02 9.82 28.70
C MET A 4 17.93 9.44 27.53
N SER A 5 18.84 8.47 27.74
CA SER A 5 19.69 7.95 26.68
C SER A 5 18.83 7.28 25.62
N LEU A 6 18.91 7.74 24.36
CA LEU A 6 18.22 7.11 23.25
C LEU A 6 18.67 5.65 23.10
N PRO A 7 17.76 4.71 22.80
CA PRO A 7 18.12 3.31 22.61
C PRO A 7 19.14 3.20 21.47
N ARG A 8 20.15 2.35 21.66
CA ARG A 8 21.19 2.12 20.65
C ARG A 8 20.54 1.66 19.33
N PRO A 9 20.98 2.19 18.18
CA PRO A 9 20.44 1.79 16.89
C PRO A 9 20.66 0.29 16.67
N ALA A 10 19.60 -0.40 16.24
CA ALA A 10 19.68 -1.81 15.90
C ALA A 10 20.70 -2.00 14.77
N SER A 11 21.65 -2.93 14.94
CA SER A 11 22.64 -3.24 13.92
C SER A 11 22.54 -4.70 13.48
N PRO A 12 22.81 -5.03 12.20
CA PRO A 12 22.72 -6.40 11.70
C PRO A 12 23.60 -7.39 12.50
N ARG A 13 24.76 -6.93 12.97
CA ARG A 13 25.69 -7.77 13.75
C ARG A 13 25.10 -8.13 15.12
N VAL A 14 24.39 -7.20 15.74
CA VAL A 14 23.72 -7.45 17.03
C VAL A 14 22.56 -8.41 16.85
N LEU A 15 21.78 -8.29 15.77
CA LEU A 15 20.73 -9.26 15.44
C LEU A 15 21.27 -10.68 15.32
N TRP A 16 22.36 -10.88 14.59
CA TRP A 16 22.96 -12.21 14.44
C TRP A 16 23.50 -12.78 15.76
N ALA A 17 24.08 -11.94 16.61
CA ALA A 17 24.53 -12.33 17.94
C ALA A 17 23.35 -12.76 18.82
N ASP A 18 22.24 -12.02 18.75
CA ASP A 18 21.02 -12.29 19.51
C ASP A 18 20.33 -13.57 19.03
N LEU A 19 20.22 -13.79 17.71
CA LEU A 19 19.69 -15.04 17.15
C LEU A 19 20.53 -16.26 17.55
N ARG A 20 21.86 -16.10 17.61
CA ARG A 20 22.77 -17.18 18.04
C ARG A 20 22.66 -17.46 19.54
N ALA A 21 22.50 -16.42 20.36
CA ALA A 21 22.25 -16.55 21.79
C ALA A 21 20.90 -17.22 22.05
N PHE A 22 19.85 -16.76 21.34
CA PHE A 22 18.54 -17.39 21.32
C PHE A 22 18.68 -18.88 21.03
N ALA A 23 19.30 -19.28 19.92
CA ALA A 23 19.41 -20.69 19.53
C ALA A 23 20.15 -21.60 20.54
N LYS A 24 21.03 -21.06 21.40
CA LYS A 24 21.84 -21.86 22.34
C LYS A 24 21.12 -22.20 23.65
N GLU A 25 20.18 -21.37 24.12
CA GLU A 25 19.64 -21.46 25.48
C GLU A 25 18.15 -21.88 25.55
N ARG A 26 17.53 -22.31 24.45
CA ARG A 26 16.06 -22.46 24.38
C ARG A 26 15.49 -23.81 24.83
N SER A 27 14.34 -23.71 25.50
CA SER A 27 13.39 -24.80 25.74
C SER A 27 12.48 -25.05 24.54
N LYS A 28 11.82 -26.21 24.48
CA LYS A 28 10.89 -26.59 23.39
C LYS A 28 9.81 -25.53 23.11
N VAL A 29 9.31 -24.86 24.15
CA VAL A 29 8.25 -23.84 24.03
C VAL A 29 8.73 -22.61 23.25
N GLN A 30 9.98 -22.21 23.45
CA GLN A 30 10.54 -21.01 22.82
C GLN A 30 10.78 -21.22 21.31
N TRP A 31 11.02 -22.46 20.88
CA TRP A 31 11.05 -22.82 19.47
C TRP A 31 9.67 -22.73 18.82
N ILE A 32 8.62 -23.19 19.51
CA ILE A 32 7.24 -23.06 19.01
C ILE A 32 6.88 -21.58 18.85
N ALA A 33 7.23 -20.74 19.83
CA ALA A 33 7.01 -19.30 19.74
C ALA A 33 7.77 -18.66 18.57
N ALA A 34 9.01 -19.06 18.31
CA ALA A 34 9.79 -18.58 17.17
C ALA A 34 9.16 -18.97 15.82
N VAL A 35 8.68 -20.21 15.70
CA VAL A 35 7.98 -20.68 14.50
C VAL A 35 6.70 -19.87 14.29
N LEU A 36 5.89 -19.67 15.32
CA LEU A 36 4.67 -18.87 15.23
C LEU A 36 4.96 -17.41 14.82
N ALA A 37 6.03 -16.82 15.36
CA ALA A 37 6.43 -15.45 15.03
C ALA A 37 6.80 -15.28 13.54
N ILE A 38 7.24 -16.35 12.86
CA ILE A 38 7.53 -16.34 11.42
C ILE A 38 6.28 -16.71 10.61
N VAL A 39 5.57 -17.76 11.03
CA VAL A 39 4.43 -18.30 10.29
C VAL A 39 3.27 -17.33 10.25
N MET A 40 2.92 -16.69 11.37
CA MET A 40 1.77 -15.78 11.43
C MET A 40 1.87 -14.62 10.43
N PRO A 41 2.95 -13.80 10.42
CA PRO A 41 3.10 -12.77 9.40
C PRO A 41 3.34 -13.36 8.00
N GLY A 42 4.00 -14.52 7.89
CA GLY A 42 4.20 -15.20 6.61
C GLY A 42 2.89 -15.57 5.92
N VAL A 43 1.93 -16.12 6.66
CA VAL A 43 0.59 -16.45 6.15
C VAL A 43 -0.15 -15.20 5.67
N ILE A 44 -0.06 -14.09 6.41
CA ILE A 44 -0.66 -12.81 6.01
C ILE A 44 -0.06 -12.33 4.68
N LEU A 45 1.27 -12.35 4.55
CA LEU A 45 1.95 -11.95 3.31
C LEU A 45 1.58 -12.84 2.13
N VAL A 46 1.51 -14.16 2.33
CA VAL A 46 1.09 -15.11 1.29
C VAL A 46 -0.35 -14.85 0.88
N GLY A 47 -1.25 -14.58 1.83
CA GLY A 47 -2.64 -14.22 1.56
C GLY A 47 -2.73 -12.99 0.65
N PHE A 48 -2.03 -11.90 0.99
CA PHE A 48 -1.97 -10.70 0.15
C PHE A 48 -1.34 -10.95 -1.21
N TYR A 49 -0.31 -11.80 -1.30
CA TYR A 49 0.32 -12.13 -2.58
C TYR A 49 -0.66 -12.79 -3.56
N TYR A 50 -1.46 -13.75 -3.08
CA TYR A 50 -2.49 -14.38 -3.90
C TYR A 50 -3.63 -13.41 -4.23
N ASP A 51 -4.12 -12.65 -3.25
CA ASP A 51 -5.19 -11.67 -3.46
C ASP A 51 -4.81 -10.59 -4.48
N ALA A 52 -3.54 -10.14 -4.46
CA ALA A 52 -3.03 -9.18 -5.43
C ALA A 52 -3.07 -9.69 -6.87
N GLN A 53 -2.89 -11.00 -7.09
CA GLN A 53 -2.95 -11.61 -8.42
C GLN A 53 -4.37 -11.91 -8.89
N THR A 54 -5.28 -12.24 -7.98
CA THR A 54 -6.62 -12.74 -8.34
C THR A 54 -7.72 -11.68 -8.26
N ASN A 55 -7.63 -10.73 -7.33
CA ASN A 55 -8.66 -9.70 -7.11
C ASN A 55 -8.23 -8.31 -7.56
N ILE A 56 -6.97 -7.94 -7.33
CA ILE A 56 -6.50 -6.55 -7.48
C ILE A 56 -5.80 -6.30 -8.81
N ALA A 57 -5.27 -7.35 -9.45
CA ALA A 57 -4.63 -7.21 -10.76
C ALA A 57 -5.65 -6.67 -11.76
N PRO A 58 -5.46 -5.46 -12.33
CA PRO A 58 -6.35 -5.01 -13.37
C PRO A 58 -6.26 -6.01 -14.51
N GLY A 59 -7.41 -6.54 -14.93
CA GLY A 59 -7.50 -7.37 -16.12
C GLY A 59 -6.91 -6.65 -17.34
N GLU A 60 -6.76 -7.39 -18.44
CA GLU A 60 -6.18 -6.85 -19.67
C GLU A 60 -6.85 -5.53 -20.06
N GLN A 61 -6.09 -4.43 -19.95
CA GLN A 61 -6.62 -3.09 -20.16
C GLN A 61 -6.58 -2.80 -21.65
N LEU A 62 -7.75 -2.75 -22.30
CA LEU A 62 -7.85 -2.22 -23.65
C LEU A 62 -7.67 -0.70 -23.58
N ILE A 63 -6.45 -0.22 -23.77
CA ILE A 63 -6.14 1.21 -23.79
C ILE A 63 -6.55 1.75 -25.17
N TYR A 64 -7.71 2.39 -25.23
CA TYR A 64 -8.15 3.10 -26.43
C TYR A 64 -7.39 4.41 -26.54
N VAL A 65 -6.55 4.53 -27.56
CA VAL A 65 -5.92 5.80 -27.91
C VAL A 65 -6.89 6.54 -28.84
N GLU A 66 -7.39 7.69 -28.39
CA GLU A 66 -8.21 8.56 -29.24
C GLU A 66 -7.36 9.10 -30.41
N SER A 67 -7.80 8.80 -31.63
CA SER A 67 -7.20 9.36 -32.85
C SER A 67 -7.78 10.75 -33.09
N TRP A 68 -6.95 11.78 -32.94
CA TRP A 68 -7.34 13.16 -33.19
C TRP A 68 -7.14 13.54 -34.67
N SER A 69 -8.04 14.37 -35.21
CA SER A 69 -7.88 14.95 -36.54
C SER A 69 -6.62 15.84 -36.59
N ALA A 70 -5.81 15.69 -37.63
CA ALA A 70 -4.64 16.55 -37.87
C ALA A 70 -5.03 18.02 -38.18
N ASN A 71 -6.28 18.26 -38.57
CA ASN A 71 -6.79 19.60 -38.93
C ASN A 71 -7.57 20.27 -37.78
N ARG A 72 -7.49 19.72 -36.57
CA ARG A 72 -8.16 20.29 -35.39
C ARG A 72 -7.64 21.70 -35.11
N THR A 73 -8.56 22.61 -34.82
CA THR A 73 -8.25 23.99 -34.42
C THR A 73 -7.96 24.11 -32.93
N ASP A 74 -7.16 25.11 -32.54
CA ASP A 74 -6.85 25.38 -31.13
C ASP A 74 -8.11 25.66 -30.30
N ALA A 75 -9.13 26.29 -30.89
CA ALA A 75 -10.41 26.52 -30.23
C ALA A 75 -11.10 25.20 -29.85
N GLU A 76 -11.14 24.22 -30.76
CA GLU A 76 -11.67 22.89 -30.49
C GLU A 76 -10.83 22.13 -29.45
N ILE A 77 -9.51 22.38 -29.39
CA ILE A 77 -8.62 21.81 -28.34
C ILE A 77 -9.03 22.32 -26.97
N ILE A 78 -9.18 23.64 -26.83
CA ILE A 78 -9.48 24.29 -25.56
C ILE A 78 -10.85 23.87 -25.04
N GLU A 79 -11.86 23.81 -25.90
CA GLU A 79 -13.21 23.39 -25.48
C GLU A 79 -13.23 21.95 -24.96
N ALA A 80 -12.61 21.00 -25.68
CA ALA A 80 -12.54 19.62 -25.19
C ALA A 80 -11.70 19.48 -23.91
N GLN A 81 -10.67 20.31 -23.73
CA GLN A 81 -9.91 20.32 -22.47
C GLN A 81 -10.78 20.78 -21.30
N LYS A 82 -11.62 21.81 -21.49
CA LYS A 82 -12.56 22.25 -20.46
C LYS A 82 -13.58 21.15 -20.12
N GLU A 83 -14.11 20.47 -21.13
CA GLU A 83 -15.05 19.36 -20.90
C GLU A 83 -14.41 18.22 -20.10
N ARG A 84 -13.18 17.80 -20.47
CA ARG A 84 -12.45 16.79 -19.71
C ARG A 84 -12.13 17.23 -18.29
N GLN A 85 -11.69 18.48 -18.11
CA GLN A 85 -11.43 19.03 -16.78
C GLN A 85 -12.69 18.99 -15.91
N ALA A 86 -13.84 19.40 -16.46
CA ALA A 86 -15.11 19.36 -15.73
C ALA A 86 -15.52 17.93 -15.33
N GLN A 87 -15.26 16.94 -16.19
CA GLN A 87 -15.50 15.53 -15.86
C GLN A 87 -14.57 15.03 -14.75
N GLU A 88 -13.27 15.33 -14.84
CA GLU A 88 -12.29 14.97 -13.81
C GLU A 88 -12.63 15.61 -12.46
N ASP A 89 -13.01 16.90 -12.47
CA ASP A 89 -13.41 17.63 -11.28
C ASP A 89 -14.67 17.03 -10.63
N ALA A 90 -15.65 16.59 -11.44
CA ALA A 90 -16.85 15.93 -10.96
C ALA A 90 -16.53 14.58 -10.30
N ILE A 91 -15.69 13.75 -10.92
CA ILE A 91 -15.23 12.46 -10.37
C ILE A 91 -14.44 12.69 -9.07
N ALA A 92 -13.58 13.70 -9.02
CA ALA A 92 -12.81 14.04 -7.83
C ALA A 92 -13.73 14.49 -6.68
N ALA A 93 -14.74 15.32 -6.98
CA ALA A 93 -15.73 15.76 -6.01
C ALA A 93 -16.57 14.58 -5.48
N GLU A 94 -16.96 13.64 -6.33
CA GLU A 94 -17.69 12.44 -5.92
C GLU A 94 -16.84 11.54 -5.02
N ARG A 95 -15.58 11.27 -5.39
CA ARG A 95 -14.64 10.53 -4.53
C ARG A 95 -14.47 11.21 -3.18
N GLN A 96 -14.33 12.53 -3.16
CA GLN A 96 -14.22 13.29 -1.91
C GLN A 96 -15.49 13.14 -1.04
N ARG A 97 -16.68 13.11 -1.65
CA ARG A 97 -17.95 12.86 -0.93
C ARG A 97 -17.98 11.46 -0.34
N GLN A 98 -17.60 10.44 -1.11
CA GLN A 98 -17.53 9.05 -0.64
C GLN A 98 -16.56 8.91 0.54
N PHE A 99 -15.38 9.53 0.47
CA PHE A 99 -14.43 9.51 1.59
C PHE A 99 -14.97 10.21 2.84
N LYS A 100 -15.63 11.37 2.69
CA LYS A 100 -16.27 12.07 3.82
C LYS A 100 -17.41 11.26 4.45
N GLU A 101 -18.15 10.50 3.63
CA GLU A 101 -19.19 9.61 4.14
C GLU A 101 -18.59 8.43 4.92
N LEU A 102 -17.51 7.83 4.41
CA LEU A 102 -16.76 6.78 5.10
C LEU A 102 -16.16 7.28 6.42
N GLU A 103 -15.55 8.47 6.41
CA GLU A 103 -15.04 9.15 7.61
C GLU A 103 -16.14 9.30 8.67
N ARG A 104 -17.32 9.78 8.27
CA ARG A 104 -18.48 9.90 9.17
C ARG A 104 -18.98 8.56 9.72
N GLN A 105 -18.98 7.51 8.91
CA GLN A 105 -19.42 6.17 9.33
C GLN A 105 -18.41 5.50 10.27
N LEU A 106 -17.12 5.71 10.04
CA LEU A 106 -16.03 5.12 10.82
C LEU A 106 -15.65 5.95 12.06
N GLY A 107 -16.13 7.19 12.16
CA GLY A 107 -15.90 8.07 13.31
C GLY A 107 -14.45 8.51 13.49
N ILE A 108 -13.67 8.48 12.40
CA ILE A 108 -12.28 8.96 12.32
C ILE A 108 -12.21 10.37 11.75
#